data_AF-A0A2H0Y0V9-F1
#
_entry.id   AF-A0A2H0Y0V9-F1
#
_cell.length_a   1.000
_cell.length_b   1.000
_cell.length_c   1.000
_cell.angle_alpha   90.00
_cell.angle_beta   90.00
_cell.angle_gamma   90.00
#
_symmetry.space_group_name_H-M   'P 1'
#
loop_
_entity.id
_entity.type
_entity.pdbx_description
1 polymer ?
#
loop_
_entity_poly.entity_id
_entity_poly.type
_entity_poly.pdbx_seq_one_letter_code
_entity_poly.pdbx_strand_id
1 'polypeptide(L)'
;MERIHIKINESIKITTKPGETIRDLLRSHLPNDAYLPFLTVKNDLFASLNETIQTDSSISTLNHFYESERRAYENAAILILSFVARQLFPKRRFFVKHSICDGIYCEFLDETPINSEEIENIRREFANLVAENLPIRPVVWTLSDAIHHFISRRQADTVRLLNQCSANFVTLYDLRGEMFWFPNPLAPETGLIQCYEIVPYDIGFVLRVPIEGNPNRLHSYQAQSKLGEIFHEAHDWGRILELSYASDLNRAVVENTISDVIKISEALQEKKIAAIADQIDKNPNQARLVFVAGPSSSGKTTFMKRLYVQLRVLGRKVITLSLDNYFKDRDELKDETGKGINFEILDALDLTLLTEHLQRLLSGKTVTPPVYNFLIGRKVAGQTEIKSDKDTIFIIEGIHGINPNLTPMIEDRQKFRIYISPLTHLNFDDTNRIPTHDTRLIRRIVRDAKYRGYSAAETIHMWKKVVGGEKKYIFTYQGQANIMFNSSLVYEIGALKTPAELALKKVPINDKSYPEADRLLYFLSYFLPIENDEIPPTSILREFIGKSSFVY
;
A
#
# COMPACT_ATOMS: atom_id res chain seq x y z
N MET A 1 -38.25 15.31 25.49
CA MET A 1 -37.32 14.86 24.45
C MET A 1 -36.03 14.50 25.15
N GLU A 2 -35.60 13.25 25.00
CA GLU A 2 -34.33 12.77 25.53
C GLU A 2 -33.20 13.62 24.93
N ARG A 3 -32.33 14.15 25.79
CA ARG A 3 -31.17 14.95 25.39
C ARG A 3 -29.95 14.04 25.41
N ILE A 4 -29.08 14.21 24.43
CA ILE A 4 -27.82 13.46 24.35
C ILE A 4 -26.64 14.36 24.69
N HIS A 5 -25.61 13.75 25.26
CA HIS A 5 -24.37 14.41 25.66
C HIS A 5 -23.25 14.09 24.69
N ILE A 6 -22.67 15.14 24.12
CA ILE A 6 -21.59 15.03 23.13
C ILE A 6 -20.34 15.68 23.69
N LYS A 7 -19.20 14.98 23.57
CA LYS A 7 -17.88 15.54 23.86
C LYS A 7 -17.14 15.76 22.56
N ILE A 8 -16.70 16.98 22.26
CA ILE A 8 -15.87 17.30 21.10
C ILE A 8 -14.45 17.63 21.57
N ASN A 9 -13.45 16.94 21.02
CA ASN A 9 -12.02 17.12 21.34
C ASN A 9 -11.73 17.11 22.86
N GLU A 10 -12.42 16.24 23.59
CA GLU A 10 -12.40 16.06 25.06
C GLU A 10 -12.77 17.30 25.92
N SER A 11 -12.82 18.49 25.30
CA SER A 11 -12.87 19.79 25.97
C SER A 11 -14.24 20.44 25.87
N ILE A 12 -14.91 20.31 24.72
CA ILE A 12 -16.21 20.92 24.47
C ILE A 12 -17.29 19.91 24.85
N LYS A 13 -18.18 20.28 25.78
CA LYS A 13 -19.31 19.44 26.20
C LYS A 13 -20.62 20.09 25.73
N ILE A 14 -21.38 19.35 24.93
CA ILE A 14 -22.62 19.81 24.31
C ILE A 14 -23.76 18.92 24.79
N THR A 15 -24.92 19.53 24.95
CA THR A 15 -26.17 18.80 25.16
C THR A 15 -27.14 19.18 24.04
N THR A 16 -27.47 18.23 23.18
CA THR A 16 -28.31 18.45 21.98
C THR A 16 -29.42 17.41 21.88
N LYS A 17 -30.28 17.52 20.85
CA LYS A 17 -31.28 16.51 20.50
C LYS A 17 -30.67 15.46 19.56
N PRO A 18 -31.12 14.20 19.61
CA PRO A 18 -30.79 13.20 18.59
C PRO A 18 -31.14 13.67 17.18
N GLY A 19 -30.33 13.28 16.19
CA GLY A 19 -30.58 13.46 14.76
C GLY A 19 -29.74 14.53 14.06
N GLU A 20 -28.98 15.35 14.79
CA GLU A 20 -28.01 16.28 14.16
C GLU A 20 -26.83 15.52 13.53
N THR A 21 -26.32 16.02 12.41
CA THR A 21 -25.12 15.46 11.78
C THR A 21 -23.87 15.88 12.53
N ILE A 22 -22.82 15.06 12.49
CA ILE A 22 -21.51 15.44 13.05
C ILE A 22 -21.02 16.77 12.44
N ARG A 23 -21.21 16.95 11.14
CA ARG A 23 -20.84 18.16 10.41
C ARG A 23 -21.49 19.41 11.00
N ASP A 24 -22.81 19.39 11.18
CA ASP A 24 -23.57 20.55 11.66
C ASP A 24 -23.17 20.90 13.10
N LEU A 25 -22.93 19.87 13.92
CA LEU A 25 -22.42 20.01 15.27
C LEU A 25 -21.04 20.67 15.32
N LEU A 26 -20.10 20.19 14.49
CA LEU A 26 -18.75 20.76 14.43
C LEU A 26 -18.80 22.21 13.93
N ARG A 27 -19.59 22.51 12.91
CA ARG A 27 -19.74 23.89 12.38
C ARG A 27 -20.34 24.86 13.40
N SER A 28 -21.23 24.38 14.26
CA SER A 28 -21.91 25.23 15.24
C SER A 28 -21.07 25.50 16.48
N HIS A 29 -20.06 24.68 16.77
CA HIS A 29 -19.32 24.73 18.04
C HIS A 29 -17.81 24.90 17.89
N LEU A 30 -17.24 24.71 16.70
CA LEU A 30 -15.84 25.03 16.43
C LEU A 30 -15.72 26.48 15.91
N PRO A 31 -14.56 27.13 16.10
CA PRO A 31 -14.26 28.43 15.51
C PRO A 31 -14.47 28.44 13.99
N ASN A 32 -14.92 29.57 13.43
CA ASN A 32 -15.19 29.70 11.99
C ASN A 32 -13.95 29.50 11.11
N ASP A 33 -12.75 29.71 11.66
CA ASP A 33 -11.46 29.49 11.02
C ASP A 33 -10.89 28.09 11.25
N ALA A 34 -11.61 27.23 11.98
CA ALA A 34 -11.18 25.86 12.23
C ALA A 34 -11.14 25.05 10.93
N TYR A 35 -10.07 24.28 10.77
CA TYR A 35 -9.98 23.28 9.72
C TYR A 35 -11.13 22.28 9.87
N LEU A 36 -11.99 22.18 8.85
CA LEU A 36 -13.04 21.16 8.80
C LEU A 36 -12.45 19.92 8.12
N PRO A 37 -12.35 18.79 8.84
CA PRO A 37 -11.74 17.60 8.27
C PRO A 37 -12.63 16.96 7.20
N PHE A 38 -12.09 15.98 6.47
CA PHE A 38 -12.84 15.16 5.52
C PHE A 38 -13.56 13.98 6.21
N LEU A 39 -13.12 13.61 7.41
CA LEU A 39 -13.74 12.61 8.28
C LEU A 39 -13.41 12.90 9.75
N THR A 40 -14.08 12.22 10.68
CA THR A 40 -13.82 12.39 12.13
C THR A 40 -13.58 11.05 12.82
N VAL A 41 -13.25 11.07 14.11
CA VAL A 41 -13.28 9.89 14.97
C VAL A 41 -14.46 10.03 15.93
N LYS A 42 -15.46 9.15 15.82
CA LYS A 42 -16.61 9.06 16.72
C LYS A 42 -16.49 7.79 17.55
N ASN A 43 -16.50 7.90 18.87
CA ASN A 43 -16.34 6.77 19.80
C ASN A 43 -15.15 5.87 19.41
N ASP A 44 -14.00 6.49 19.19
CA ASP A 44 -12.74 5.84 18.80
C ASP A 44 -12.73 5.14 17.43
N LEU A 45 -13.77 5.34 16.60
CA LEU A 45 -13.88 4.80 15.24
C LEU A 45 -13.93 5.89 14.18
N PHE A 46 -13.39 5.65 12.99
CA PHE A 46 -13.55 6.58 11.88
C PHE A 46 -15.02 6.70 11.47
N ALA A 47 -15.51 7.93 11.33
CA ALA A 47 -16.90 8.22 10.99
C ALA A 47 -17.02 9.32 9.93
N SER A 48 -18.07 9.23 9.12
CA SER A 48 -18.43 10.26 8.15
C SER A 48 -19.00 11.47 8.88
N LEU A 49 -18.66 12.66 8.39
CA LEU A 49 -19.23 13.90 8.92
C LEU A 49 -20.75 14.02 8.68
N ASN A 50 -21.31 13.29 7.71
CA ASN A 50 -22.76 13.27 7.47
C ASN A 50 -23.50 12.22 8.30
N GLU A 51 -22.82 11.48 9.18
CA GLU A 51 -23.48 10.58 10.10
C GLU A 51 -24.32 11.35 11.13
N THR A 52 -25.53 10.88 11.42
CA THR A 52 -26.39 11.45 12.46
C THR A 52 -26.06 10.88 13.84
N ILE A 53 -26.09 11.72 14.87
CA ILE A 53 -25.83 11.29 16.25
C ILE A 53 -27.15 10.98 16.94
N GLN A 54 -27.29 9.73 17.39
CA GLN A 54 -28.52 9.25 18.05
C GLN A 54 -28.35 9.07 19.57
N THR A 55 -27.12 8.89 20.03
CA THR A 55 -26.78 8.58 21.43
C THR A 55 -25.60 9.41 21.89
N ASP A 56 -25.37 9.43 23.21
CA ASP A 56 -24.15 10.00 23.80
C ASP A 56 -22.90 9.52 23.05
N SER A 57 -22.03 10.46 22.71
CA SER A 57 -20.88 10.19 21.83
C SER A 57 -19.69 11.10 22.14
N SER A 58 -18.50 10.60 21.87
CA SER A 58 -17.25 11.38 21.81
C SER A 58 -16.86 11.58 20.35
N ILE A 59 -16.45 12.79 19.98
CA ILE A 59 -16.05 13.19 18.64
C ILE A 59 -14.67 13.86 18.71
N SER A 60 -13.73 13.39 17.91
CA SER A 60 -12.40 13.97 17.79
C SER A 60 -12.14 14.41 16.35
N THR A 61 -11.72 15.66 16.16
CA THR A 61 -11.37 16.19 14.86
C THR A 61 -9.96 15.77 14.46
N LEU A 62 -9.78 15.52 13.18
CA LEU A 62 -8.46 15.46 12.56
C LEU A 62 -8.06 16.88 12.15
N ASN A 63 -6.82 17.25 12.42
CA ASN A 63 -6.36 18.63 12.24
C ASN A 63 -5.54 18.84 10.96
N HIS A 64 -5.31 17.76 10.19
CA HIS A 64 -4.35 17.77 9.09
C HIS A 64 -4.69 16.70 8.06
N PHE A 65 -4.64 17.09 6.79
CA PHE A 65 -4.86 16.25 5.61
C PHE A 65 -3.80 15.15 5.44
N TYR A 66 -3.77 14.18 6.34
CA TYR A 66 -2.88 13.03 6.29
C TYR A 66 -3.61 11.80 5.75
N GLU A 67 -3.03 10.63 5.98
CA GLU A 67 -3.42 9.40 5.31
C GLU A 67 -4.93 9.09 5.36
N SER A 68 -5.56 9.14 6.54
CA SER A 68 -7.00 8.87 6.68
C SER A 68 -7.85 9.90 5.92
N GLU A 69 -7.55 11.20 6.05
CA GLU A 69 -8.26 12.27 5.36
C GLU A 69 -8.08 12.22 3.84
N ARG A 70 -6.85 11.95 3.38
CA ARG A 70 -6.55 11.74 1.96
C ARG A 70 -7.29 10.51 1.42
N ARG A 71 -7.40 9.43 2.21
CA ARG A 71 -8.17 8.23 1.85
C ARG A 71 -9.66 8.54 1.68
N ALA A 72 -10.26 9.33 2.58
CA ALA A 72 -11.64 9.77 2.45
C ALA A 72 -11.87 10.68 1.23
N TYR A 73 -10.91 11.56 0.95
CA TYR A 73 -10.89 12.38 -0.28
C TYR A 73 -10.84 11.51 -1.53
N GLU A 74 -9.88 10.59 -1.59
CA GLU A 74 -9.66 9.70 -2.73
C GLU A 74 -10.89 8.84 -2.99
N ASN A 75 -11.50 8.25 -1.95
CA ASN A 75 -12.73 7.47 -2.09
C ASN A 75 -13.93 8.31 -2.54
N ALA A 76 -14.08 9.55 -2.06
CA ALA A 76 -15.12 10.47 -2.54
C ALA A 76 -14.92 10.82 -4.01
N ALA A 77 -13.68 11.06 -4.43
CA ALA A 77 -13.35 11.30 -5.84
C ALA A 77 -13.66 10.05 -6.70
N ILE A 78 -13.33 8.84 -6.22
CA ILE A 78 -13.72 7.58 -6.88
C ILE A 78 -15.24 7.44 -6.97
N LEU A 79 -15.98 7.79 -5.92
CA LEU A 79 -17.44 7.73 -5.92
C LEU A 79 -18.02 8.64 -7.01
N ILE A 80 -17.59 9.91 -7.05
CA ILE A 80 -18.00 10.87 -8.09
C ILE A 80 -17.68 10.32 -9.47
N LEU A 81 -16.45 9.83 -9.67
CA LEU A 81 -16.02 9.27 -10.95
C LEU A 81 -16.85 8.04 -11.35
N SER A 82 -17.16 7.15 -10.41
CA SER A 82 -17.96 5.96 -10.64
C SER A 82 -19.39 6.33 -11.03
N PHE A 83 -19.97 7.34 -10.39
CA PHE A 83 -21.27 7.89 -10.76
C PHE A 83 -21.23 8.47 -12.19
N VAL A 84 -20.25 9.33 -12.49
CA VAL A 84 -20.07 9.93 -13.83
C VAL A 84 -19.91 8.87 -14.92
N ALA A 85 -19.05 7.88 -14.69
CA ALA A 85 -18.78 6.81 -15.64
C ALA A 85 -20.04 5.99 -15.94
N ARG A 86 -20.88 5.70 -14.94
CA ARG A 86 -22.15 4.99 -15.13
C ARG A 86 -23.17 5.79 -15.92
N GLN A 87 -23.23 7.11 -15.71
CA GLN A 87 -24.16 8.00 -16.42
C GLN A 87 -23.75 8.17 -17.89
N LEU A 88 -22.47 8.40 -18.15
CA LEU A 88 -21.95 8.61 -19.51
C LEU A 88 -21.86 7.30 -20.31
N PHE A 89 -21.52 6.19 -19.65
CA PHE A 89 -21.21 4.92 -20.32
C PHE A 89 -21.97 3.74 -19.69
N PRO A 90 -23.31 3.73 -19.69
CA PRO A 90 -24.12 2.72 -18.98
C PRO A 90 -23.96 1.28 -19.50
N LYS A 91 -23.37 1.11 -20.70
CA LYS A 91 -23.09 -0.18 -21.31
C LYS A 91 -21.67 -0.67 -21.06
N ARG A 92 -20.77 0.20 -20.59
CA ARG A 92 -19.36 -0.13 -20.32
C ARG A 92 -19.18 -0.34 -18.83
N ARG A 93 -18.40 -1.36 -18.47
CA ARG A 93 -18.14 -1.69 -17.07
C ARG A 93 -16.89 -0.95 -16.60
N PHE A 94 -17.09 0.08 -15.79
CA PHE A 94 -16.03 0.93 -15.24
C PHE A 94 -15.27 0.20 -14.13
N PHE A 95 -13.94 0.30 -14.15
CA PHE A 95 -13.07 -0.40 -13.21
C PHE A 95 -11.96 0.52 -12.69
N VAL A 96 -11.75 0.50 -11.37
CA VAL A 96 -10.70 1.21 -10.64
C VAL A 96 -9.59 0.21 -10.32
N LYS A 97 -8.43 0.37 -10.95
CA LYS A 97 -7.30 -0.56 -10.82
C LYS A 97 -6.35 -0.09 -9.72
N HIS A 98 -5.15 0.31 -10.10
CA HIS A 98 -3.99 0.45 -9.23
C HIS A 98 -3.54 1.91 -9.10
N SER A 99 -2.73 2.19 -8.07
CA SER A 99 -2.13 3.50 -7.90
C SER A 99 -0.96 3.72 -8.86
N ILE A 100 -0.98 4.83 -9.60
CA ILE A 100 0.09 5.23 -10.53
C ILE A 100 0.07 6.76 -10.71
N CYS A 101 1.22 7.38 -11.01
CA CYS A 101 1.32 8.82 -11.29
C CYS A 101 0.71 9.74 -10.20
N ASP A 102 0.85 9.34 -8.92
CA ASP A 102 0.23 9.98 -7.75
C ASP A 102 -1.32 10.04 -7.79
N GLY A 103 -1.92 9.14 -8.56
CA GLY A 103 -3.35 8.96 -8.70
C GLY A 103 -3.73 7.49 -8.77
N ILE A 104 -4.90 7.23 -9.33
CA ILE A 104 -5.46 5.90 -9.52
C ILE A 104 -5.80 5.70 -10.98
N TYR A 105 -5.27 4.65 -11.57
CA TYR A 105 -5.59 4.24 -12.92
C TYR A 105 -6.98 3.60 -12.98
N CYS A 106 -7.76 4.06 -13.95
CA CYS A 106 -9.13 3.66 -14.21
C CYS A 106 -9.28 3.32 -15.69
N GLU A 107 -10.11 2.33 -15.99
CA GLU A 107 -10.41 1.92 -17.36
C GLU A 107 -11.80 1.29 -17.46
N PHE A 108 -12.19 0.89 -18.67
CA PHE A 108 -13.37 0.07 -18.91
C PHE A 108 -12.94 -1.34 -19.30
N LEU A 109 -13.64 -2.35 -18.77
CA LEU A 109 -13.29 -3.77 -18.98
C LEU A 109 -13.50 -4.28 -20.41
N ASP A 110 -14.05 -3.46 -21.31
CA ASP A 110 -14.15 -3.79 -22.74
C ASP A 110 -12.82 -3.57 -23.49
N GLU A 111 -11.76 -3.17 -22.78
CA GLU A 111 -10.40 -2.92 -23.29
C GLU A 111 -10.36 -1.93 -24.47
N THR A 112 -11.45 -1.19 -24.69
CA THR A 112 -11.55 -0.21 -25.77
C THR A 112 -10.95 1.10 -25.29
N PRO A 113 -9.89 1.62 -25.96
CA PRO A 113 -9.22 2.85 -25.52
C PRO A 113 -10.21 4.01 -25.39
N ILE A 114 -10.10 4.72 -24.27
CA ILE A 114 -10.89 5.94 -24.07
C ILE A 114 -10.36 7.06 -24.97
N ASN A 115 -11.23 7.67 -25.75
CA ASN A 115 -10.83 8.73 -26.66
C ASN A 115 -10.82 10.11 -25.97
N SER A 116 -10.25 11.12 -26.63
CA SER A 116 -10.10 12.46 -26.06
C SER A 116 -11.44 13.15 -25.76
N GLU A 117 -12.48 12.88 -26.55
CA GLU A 117 -13.82 13.43 -26.33
C GLU A 117 -14.49 12.80 -25.09
N GLU A 118 -14.38 11.48 -24.95
CA GLU A 118 -14.86 10.76 -23.77
C GLU A 118 -14.19 11.25 -22.48
N ILE A 119 -12.88 11.47 -22.50
CA ILE A 119 -12.14 12.05 -21.36
C ILE A 119 -12.65 13.45 -21.02
N GLU A 120 -12.87 14.29 -22.02
CA GLU A 120 -13.34 15.65 -21.78
C GLU A 120 -14.78 15.68 -21.23
N ASN A 121 -15.63 14.76 -21.70
CA ASN A 121 -16.96 14.55 -21.15
C ASN A 121 -16.89 14.11 -19.67
N ILE A 122 -15.99 13.17 -19.33
CA ILE A 122 -15.78 12.76 -17.93
C ILE A 122 -15.34 13.96 -17.07
N ARG A 123 -14.35 14.75 -17.54
CA ARG A 123 -13.88 15.94 -16.82
C ARG A 123 -14.99 16.94 -16.57
N ARG A 124 -15.78 17.24 -17.60
CA ARG A 124 -16.89 18.19 -17.50
C ARG A 124 -17.92 17.71 -16.50
N GLU A 125 -18.38 16.47 -16.59
CA GLU A 125 -19.41 15.97 -15.66
C GLU A 125 -18.89 15.78 -14.24
N PHE A 126 -17.62 15.40 -14.06
CA PHE A 126 -16.98 15.38 -12.76
C PHE A 126 -16.95 16.79 -12.13
N ALA A 127 -16.52 17.79 -12.90
CA ALA A 127 -16.49 19.18 -12.46
C ALA A 127 -17.88 19.73 -12.13
N ASN A 128 -18.91 19.37 -12.92
CA ASN A 128 -20.30 19.73 -12.66
C ASN A 128 -20.75 19.21 -11.28
N LEU A 129 -20.53 17.93 -10.98
CA LEU A 129 -20.91 17.35 -9.68
C LEU A 129 -20.15 17.97 -8.50
N VAL A 130 -18.87 18.30 -8.68
CA VAL A 130 -18.10 19.04 -7.67
C VAL A 130 -18.72 20.42 -7.44
N ALA A 131 -19.05 21.16 -8.50
CA ALA A 131 -19.64 22.50 -8.41
C ALA A 131 -21.01 22.51 -7.74
N GLU A 132 -21.80 21.45 -7.90
CA GLU A 132 -23.11 21.31 -7.25
C GLU A 132 -23.04 21.11 -5.73
N ASN A 133 -21.87 20.70 -5.19
CA ASN A 133 -21.65 20.47 -3.76
C ASN A 133 -22.74 19.61 -3.09
N LEU A 134 -22.98 18.43 -3.67
CA LEU A 134 -23.98 17.49 -3.18
C LEU A 134 -23.50 16.75 -1.94
N PRO A 135 -24.39 16.48 -0.95
CA PRO A 135 -24.04 15.68 0.21
C PRO A 135 -23.87 14.20 -0.16
N ILE A 136 -22.82 13.57 0.35
CA ILE A 136 -22.56 12.13 0.27
C ILE A 136 -22.99 11.52 1.61
N ARG A 137 -24.16 10.88 1.65
CA ARG A 137 -24.79 10.48 2.92
C ARG A 137 -24.53 9.00 3.23
N PRO A 138 -23.99 8.66 4.41
CA PRO A 138 -23.94 7.28 4.86
C PRO A 138 -25.36 6.80 5.20
N VAL A 139 -25.74 5.63 4.71
CA VAL A 139 -26.99 4.95 5.05
C VAL A 139 -26.68 3.52 5.47
N VAL A 140 -27.30 3.07 6.57
CA VAL A 140 -27.12 1.72 7.08
C VAL A 140 -28.28 0.86 6.60
N TRP A 141 -27.99 -0.15 5.81
CA TRP A 141 -28.97 -1.10 5.30
C TRP A 141 -28.74 -2.49 5.89
N THR A 142 -29.79 -3.31 5.91
CA THR A 142 -29.59 -4.74 6.13
C THR A 142 -28.75 -5.29 4.98
N LEU A 143 -27.94 -6.31 5.25
CA LEU A 143 -27.13 -6.95 4.22
C LEU A 143 -28.00 -7.47 3.06
N SER A 144 -29.18 -8.03 3.37
CA SER A 144 -30.12 -8.55 2.38
C SER A 144 -30.66 -7.45 1.45
N ASP A 145 -31.02 -6.28 1.98
CA ASP A 145 -31.53 -5.18 1.16
C ASP A 145 -30.45 -4.62 0.23
N ALA A 146 -29.21 -4.51 0.74
CA ALA A 146 -28.06 -4.09 -0.05
C ALA A 146 -27.79 -5.08 -1.20
N ILE A 147 -27.80 -6.39 -0.93
CA ILE A 147 -27.63 -7.43 -1.95
C ILE A 147 -28.72 -7.32 -3.02
N HIS A 148 -30.00 -7.22 -2.64
CA HIS A 148 -31.10 -7.07 -3.60
C HIS A 148 -30.94 -5.83 -4.48
N HIS A 149 -30.49 -4.70 -3.90
CA HIS A 149 -30.20 -3.49 -4.66
C HIS A 149 -29.10 -3.70 -5.70
N PHE A 150 -27.96 -4.27 -5.30
CA PHE A 150 -26.84 -4.48 -6.24
C PHE A 150 -27.15 -5.53 -7.32
N ILE A 151 -28.00 -6.52 -7.03
CA ILE A 151 -28.55 -7.43 -8.05
C ILE A 151 -29.34 -6.64 -9.10
N SER A 152 -30.25 -5.74 -8.66
CA SER A 152 -31.07 -4.94 -9.57
C SER A 152 -30.24 -4.00 -10.47
N ARG A 153 -29.04 -3.62 -9.99
CA ARG A 153 -28.07 -2.78 -10.71
C ARG A 153 -27.03 -3.58 -11.52
N ARG A 154 -27.14 -4.91 -11.57
CA ARG A 154 -26.21 -5.82 -12.29
C ARG A 154 -24.75 -5.72 -11.80
N GLN A 155 -24.53 -5.42 -10.53
CA GLN A 155 -23.21 -5.33 -9.91
C GLN A 155 -22.84 -6.66 -9.23
N ALA A 156 -22.57 -7.68 -10.05
CA ALA A 156 -22.36 -9.05 -9.58
C ALA A 156 -21.12 -9.20 -8.67
N ASP A 157 -20.09 -8.40 -8.90
CA ASP A 157 -18.88 -8.28 -8.10
C ASP A 157 -19.17 -7.84 -6.65
N THR A 158 -19.87 -6.72 -6.46
CA THR A 158 -20.30 -6.25 -5.13
C THR A 158 -21.25 -7.26 -4.47
N VAL A 159 -22.16 -7.89 -5.23
CA VAL A 159 -23.06 -8.94 -4.70
C VAL A 159 -22.27 -10.14 -4.16
N ARG A 160 -21.27 -10.64 -4.89
CA ARG A 160 -20.42 -11.76 -4.43
C ARG A 160 -19.66 -11.40 -3.15
N LEU A 161 -19.12 -10.19 -3.08
CA LEU A 161 -18.44 -9.69 -1.89
C LEU A 161 -19.38 -9.65 -0.67
N LEU A 162 -20.55 -9.03 -0.81
CA LEU A 162 -21.50 -8.87 0.29
C LEU A 162 -22.09 -10.21 0.77
N ASN A 163 -22.34 -11.17 -0.12
CA ASN A 163 -22.79 -12.51 0.26
C ASN A 163 -21.82 -13.28 1.18
N GLN A 164 -20.55 -12.89 1.19
CA GLN A 164 -19.52 -13.49 2.03
C GLN A 164 -19.20 -12.65 3.28
N CYS A 165 -19.86 -11.50 3.44
CA CYS A 165 -19.71 -10.67 4.62
C CYS A 165 -20.40 -11.33 5.83
N SER A 166 -19.74 -11.34 6.98
CA SER A 166 -20.31 -11.88 8.22
C SER A 166 -21.20 -10.87 8.98
N ALA A 167 -21.33 -9.63 8.48
CA ALA A 167 -22.08 -8.57 9.14
C ALA A 167 -23.57 -8.58 8.75
N ASN A 168 -24.46 -8.29 9.71
CA ASN A 168 -25.90 -8.19 9.44
C ASN A 168 -26.29 -6.88 8.72
N PHE A 169 -25.44 -5.86 8.84
CA PHE A 169 -25.67 -4.52 8.31
C PHE A 169 -24.45 -4.05 7.55
N VAL A 170 -24.68 -3.19 6.57
CA VAL A 170 -23.62 -2.57 5.78
C VAL A 170 -23.92 -1.08 5.60
N THR A 171 -22.87 -0.27 5.66
CA THR A 171 -22.95 1.15 5.35
C THR A 171 -22.77 1.34 3.84
N LEU A 172 -23.76 1.94 3.21
CA LEU A 172 -23.71 2.41 1.82
C LEU A 172 -23.66 3.93 1.81
N TYR A 173 -23.29 4.51 0.67
CA TYR A 173 -23.24 5.94 0.46
C TYR A 173 -24.19 6.35 -0.66
N ASP A 174 -25.11 7.24 -0.32
CA ASP A 174 -26.06 7.83 -1.26
C ASP A 174 -25.41 9.04 -1.96
N LEU A 175 -25.40 8.98 -3.29
CA LEU A 175 -25.25 10.15 -4.16
C LEU A 175 -26.42 10.19 -5.16
N ARG A 176 -27.29 11.20 -5.02
CA ARG A 176 -28.48 11.40 -5.89
C ARG A 176 -29.42 10.18 -5.96
N GLY A 177 -29.58 9.46 -4.85
CA GLY A 177 -30.43 8.27 -4.75
C GLY A 177 -29.79 7.00 -5.29
N GLU A 178 -28.56 7.05 -5.80
CA GLU A 178 -27.76 5.88 -6.13
C GLU A 178 -26.89 5.47 -4.94
N MET A 179 -26.86 4.16 -4.64
CA MET A 179 -26.13 3.62 -3.51
C MET A 179 -24.79 3.04 -3.96
N PHE A 180 -23.74 3.37 -3.22
CA PHE A 180 -22.39 2.88 -3.44
C PHE A 180 -21.87 2.21 -2.18
N TRP A 181 -21.24 1.04 -2.34
CA TRP A 181 -20.53 0.39 -1.25
C TRP A 181 -19.08 0.92 -1.20
N PHE A 182 -18.59 1.25 -0.01
CA PHE A 182 -17.20 1.62 0.23
C PHE A 182 -16.77 1.10 1.61
N PRO A 183 -15.52 0.62 1.74
CA PRO A 183 -15.06 0.03 3.00
C PRO A 183 -14.64 1.07 4.06
N ASN A 184 -14.67 2.36 3.75
CA ASN A 184 -14.23 3.44 4.66
C ASN A 184 -15.13 4.67 4.52
N PRO A 185 -15.20 5.54 5.55
CA PRO A 185 -15.79 6.86 5.44
C PRO A 185 -15.24 7.67 4.27
N LEU A 186 -16.12 8.42 3.61
CA LEU A 186 -15.81 9.34 2.51
C LEU A 186 -15.93 10.79 2.99
N ALA A 187 -15.31 11.69 2.21
CA ALA A 187 -15.58 13.11 2.33
C ALA A 187 -17.09 13.38 2.28
N PRO A 188 -17.63 14.31 3.08
CA PRO A 188 -19.08 14.47 3.23
C PRO A 188 -19.76 15.06 2.00
N GLU A 189 -19.04 15.68 1.07
CA GLU A 189 -19.66 16.39 -0.05
C GLU A 189 -18.78 16.34 -1.29
N THR A 190 -19.43 16.41 -2.46
CA THR A 190 -18.72 16.46 -3.73
C THR A 190 -17.91 17.74 -3.90
N GLY A 191 -18.38 18.87 -3.36
CA GLY A 191 -17.74 20.18 -3.51
C GLY A 191 -16.46 20.36 -2.69
N LEU A 192 -16.10 19.40 -1.84
CA LEU A 192 -14.80 19.34 -1.18
C LEU A 192 -13.69 18.77 -2.07
N ILE A 193 -14.06 18.11 -3.17
CA ILE A 193 -13.12 17.48 -4.10
C ILE A 193 -12.65 18.50 -5.15
N GLN A 194 -11.94 19.55 -4.69
CA GLN A 194 -11.59 20.71 -5.52
C GLN A 194 -10.25 20.61 -6.26
N CYS A 195 -9.33 19.78 -5.76
CA CYS A 195 -7.97 19.64 -6.28
C CYS A 195 -7.78 18.23 -6.84
N TYR A 196 -8.01 18.07 -8.13
CA TYR A 196 -7.88 16.79 -8.83
C TYR A 196 -7.44 17.02 -10.28
N GLU A 197 -7.00 15.95 -10.92
CA GLU A 197 -6.71 15.95 -12.35
C GLU A 197 -7.14 14.61 -12.96
N ILE A 198 -7.77 14.64 -14.13
CA ILE A 198 -8.11 13.44 -14.89
C ILE A 198 -7.28 13.47 -16.17
N VAL A 199 -6.30 12.58 -16.28
CA VAL A 199 -5.34 12.57 -17.40
C VAL A 199 -5.43 11.26 -18.18
N PRO A 200 -5.47 11.29 -19.53
CA PRO A 200 -5.37 10.08 -20.34
C PRO A 200 -4.08 9.33 -20.01
N TYR A 201 -4.17 8.01 -19.95
CA TYR A 201 -3.03 7.16 -19.69
C TYR A 201 -3.28 5.78 -20.29
N ASP A 202 -2.41 5.34 -21.19
CA ASP A 202 -2.59 4.08 -21.91
C ASP A 202 -3.99 3.97 -22.57
N ILE A 203 -4.71 2.87 -22.39
CA ILE A 203 -6.09 2.68 -22.88
C ILE A 203 -7.15 3.33 -21.98
N GLY A 204 -6.77 3.84 -20.80
CA GLY A 204 -7.65 4.40 -19.80
C GLY A 204 -7.25 5.81 -19.38
N PHE A 205 -7.35 6.09 -18.08
CA PHE A 205 -7.00 7.39 -17.52
C PHE A 205 -6.65 7.30 -16.04
N VAL A 206 -5.97 8.33 -15.53
CA VAL A 206 -5.58 8.43 -14.12
C VAL A 206 -6.36 9.56 -13.47
N LEU A 207 -7.04 9.25 -12.35
CA LEU A 207 -7.59 10.23 -11.43
C LEU A 207 -6.51 10.57 -10.38
N ARG A 208 -5.92 11.76 -10.50
CA ARG A 208 -4.91 12.27 -9.57
C ARG A 208 -5.57 13.08 -8.47
N VAL A 209 -5.12 12.88 -7.23
CA VAL A 209 -5.66 13.51 -6.02
C VAL A 209 -4.53 14.17 -5.21
N PRO A 210 -4.83 15.06 -4.25
CA PRO A 210 -3.83 15.85 -3.56
C PRO A 210 -2.85 15.03 -2.74
N ILE A 211 -1.72 15.65 -2.44
CA ILE A 211 -0.66 15.05 -1.62
C ILE A 211 -1.00 15.14 -0.13
N GLU A 212 -0.51 14.19 0.66
CA GLU A 212 -0.62 14.30 2.12
C GLU A 212 0.02 15.60 2.63
N GLY A 213 -0.61 16.22 3.61
CA GLY A 213 -0.25 17.49 4.22
C GLY A 213 -0.78 18.71 3.48
N ASN A 214 -1.24 18.59 2.23
CA ASN A 214 -1.79 19.72 1.48
C ASN A 214 -2.94 19.30 0.53
N PRO A 215 -4.21 19.53 0.90
CA PRO A 215 -5.37 19.16 0.10
C PRO A 215 -5.54 20.01 -1.18
N ASN A 216 -4.72 21.05 -1.36
CA ASN A 216 -4.79 21.99 -2.49
C ASN A 216 -3.61 21.84 -3.45
N ARG A 217 -2.83 20.75 -3.34
CA ARG A 217 -1.62 20.56 -4.13
C ARG A 217 -1.53 19.16 -4.72
N LEU A 218 -1.35 19.09 -6.03
CA LEU A 218 -0.89 17.91 -6.75
C LEU A 218 0.64 17.92 -6.89
N HIS A 219 1.25 16.75 -6.98
CA HIS A 219 2.62 16.63 -7.49
C HIS A 219 2.67 16.95 -8.99
N SER A 220 3.84 17.31 -9.51
CA SER A 220 4.04 17.43 -10.95
C SER A 220 3.79 16.08 -11.62
N TYR A 221 3.06 16.06 -12.72
CA TYR A 221 2.82 14.82 -13.46
C TYR A 221 4.13 14.24 -13.97
N GLN A 222 4.35 12.95 -13.71
CA GLN A 222 5.46 12.18 -14.24
C GLN A 222 4.93 10.85 -14.77
N ALA A 223 5.11 10.60 -16.07
CA ALA A 223 4.70 9.34 -16.66
C ALA A 223 5.58 8.19 -16.13
N GLN A 224 4.95 7.11 -15.68
CA GLN A 224 5.63 5.96 -15.09
C GLN A 224 5.45 4.69 -15.95
N SER A 225 5.98 4.67 -17.16
CA SER A 225 5.77 3.57 -18.14
C SER A 225 6.14 2.17 -17.58
N LYS A 226 7.27 2.04 -16.90
CA LYS A 226 7.71 0.77 -16.28
C LYS A 226 6.75 0.24 -15.21
N LEU A 227 6.04 1.13 -14.50
CA LEU A 227 5.02 0.70 -13.54
C LEU A 227 3.80 0.12 -14.26
N GLY A 228 3.40 0.74 -15.38
CA GLY A 228 2.31 0.24 -16.23
C GLY A 228 2.54 -1.22 -16.67
N GLU A 229 3.75 -1.56 -17.12
CA GLU A 229 4.11 -2.94 -17.53
C GLU A 229 3.87 -3.98 -16.41
N ILE A 230 4.21 -3.66 -15.16
CA ILE A 230 4.03 -4.60 -14.03
C ILE A 230 2.56 -4.77 -13.69
N PHE A 231 1.77 -3.70 -13.82
CA PHE A 231 0.36 -3.78 -13.54
C PHE A 231 -0.39 -4.56 -14.62
N HIS A 232 0.03 -4.45 -15.88
CA HIS A 232 -0.42 -5.34 -16.95
C HIS A 232 -0.04 -6.80 -16.65
N GLU A 233 1.21 -7.06 -16.26
CA GLU A 233 1.65 -8.39 -15.84
C GLU A 233 0.84 -8.93 -14.65
N ALA A 234 0.57 -8.10 -13.64
CA ALA A 234 -0.24 -8.47 -12.48
C ALA A 234 -1.71 -8.76 -12.87
N HIS A 235 -2.25 -8.03 -13.84
CA HIS A 235 -3.57 -8.28 -14.39
C HIS A 235 -3.62 -9.61 -15.16
N ASP A 236 -2.62 -9.88 -16.00
CA ASP A 236 -2.49 -11.16 -16.71
C ASP A 236 -2.40 -12.34 -15.74
N TRP A 237 -1.68 -12.18 -14.63
CA TRP A 237 -1.64 -13.21 -13.58
C TRP A 237 -3.00 -13.40 -12.90
N GLY A 238 -3.74 -12.33 -12.63
CA GLY A 238 -5.11 -12.41 -12.13
C GLY A 238 -6.02 -13.17 -13.10
N ARG A 239 -5.85 -12.99 -14.42
CA ARG A 239 -6.56 -13.76 -15.44
C ARG A 239 -6.17 -15.24 -15.43
N ILE A 240 -4.87 -15.56 -15.30
CA ILE A 240 -4.37 -16.95 -15.21
C ILE A 240 -4.94 -17.66 -13.97
N LEU A 241 -5.04 -16.95 -12.86
CA LEU A 241 -5.57 -17.48 -11.60
C LEU A 241 -7.10 -17.48 -11.54
N GLU A 242 -7.77 -16.78 -12.46
CA GLU A 242 -9.21 -16.48 -12.42
C GLU A 242 -9.65 -15.79 -11.11
N LEU A 243 -8.76 -14.97 -10.54
CA LEU A 243 -8.96 -14.24 -9.29
C LEU A 243 -8.77 -12.75 -9.54
N SER A 244 -9.87 -11.98 -9.46
CA SER A 244 -9.83 -10.52 -9.56
C SER A 244 -10.32 -9.84 -8.28
N TYR A 245 -11.13 -10.55 -7.49
CA TYR A 245 -11.74 -10.01 -6.27
C TYR A 245 -11.40 -10.83 -5.03
N ALA A 246 -11.46 -10.20 -3.86
CA ALA A 246 -11.39 -10.86 -2.57
C ALA A 246 -12.43 -12.00 -2.47
N SER A 247 -13.59 -11.82 -3.09
CA SER A 247 -14.64 -12.84 -3.12
C SER A 247 -14.32 -14.08 -3.95
N ASP A 248 -13.50 -13.94 -4.99
CA ASP A 248 -13.01 -15.06 -5.77
C ASP A 248 -11.99 -15.88 -4.97
N LEU A 249 -11.11 -15.21 -4.20
CA LEU A 249 -10.17 -15.88 -3.31
C LEU A 249 -10.91 -16.67 -2.22
N ASN A 250 -11.93 -16.06 -1.60
CA ASN A 250 -12.77 -16.73 -0.62
C ASN A 250 -13.49 -17.94 -1.22
N ARG A 251 -13.98 -17.82 -2.46
CA ARG A 251 -14.57 -18.95 -3.19
C ARG A 251 -13.56 -20.09 -3.32
N ALA A 252 -12.31 -19.80 -3.67
CA ALA A 252 -11.27 -20.83 -3.75
C ALA A 252 -11.02 -21.54 -2.41
N VAL A 253 -11.16 -20.83 -1.28
CA VAL A 253 -11.11 -21.44 0.06
C VAL A 253 -12.32 -22.36 0.31
N VAL A 254 -13.54 -21.87 0.05
CA VAL A 254 -14.79 -22.63 0.27
C VAL A 254 -14.89 -23.87 -0.61
N GLU A 255 -14.46 -23.76 -1.86
CA GLU A 255 -14.47 -24.84 -2.85
C GLU A 255 -13.27 -25.80 -2.71
N ASN A 256 -12.38 -25.58 -1.72
CA ASN A 256 -11.15 -26.36 -1.49
C ASN A 256 -10.17 -26.37 -2.68
N THR A 257 -10.17 -25.32 -3.50
CA THR A 257 -9.22 -25.12 -4.62
C THR A 257 -8.04 -24.20 -4.26
N ILE A 258 -7.99 -23.70 -3.01
CA ILE A 258 -6.93 -22.80 -2.56
C ILE A 258 -5.51 -23.37 -2.68
N SER A 259 -5.36 -24.69 -2.57
CA SER A 259 -4.09 -25.39 -2.77
C SER A 259 -3.48 -25.10 -4.14
N ASP A 260 -4.29 -25.09 -5.19
CA ASP A 260 -3.83 -24.84 -6.56
C ASP A 260 -3.49 -23.36 -6.77
N VAL A 261 -4.28 -22.46 -6.17
CA VAL A 261 -3.96 -21.02 -6.14
C VAL A 261 -2.59 -20.76 -5.51
N ILE A 262 -2.27 -21.41 -4.38
CA ILE A 262 -0.97 -21.29 -3.71
C ILE A 262 0.14 -21.79 -4.64
N LYS A 263 0.01 -22.99 -5.20
CA LYS A 263 1.01 -23.60 -6.09
C LYS A 263 1.28 -22.74 -7.33
N ILE A 264 0.23 -22.28 -8.00
CA ILE A 264 0.36 -21.45 -9.21
C ILE A 264 0.97 -20.10 -8.87
N SER A 265 0.51 -19.43 -7.81
CA SER A 265 1.05 -18.14 -7.38
C SER A 265 2.54 -18.22 -7.02
N GLU A 266 2.97 -19.28 -6.36
CA GLU A 266 4.39 -19.50 -6.01
C GLU A 266 5.23 -19.86 -7.23
N ALA A 267 4.70 -20.68 -8.14
CA ALA A 267 5.36 -21.03 -9.40
C ALA A 267 5.55 -19.81 -10.31
N LEU A 268 4.56 -18.92 -10.38
CA LEU A 268 4.67 -17.66 -11.13
C LEU A 268 5.77 -16.76 -10.56
N GLN A 269 5.87 -16.63 -9.24
CA GLN A 269 6.97 -15.90 -8.61
C GLN A 269 8.33 -16.53 -8.91
N GLU A 270 8.46 -17.86 -8.77
CA GLU A 270 9.72 -18.54 -9.05
C GLU A 270 10.14 -18.37 -10.51
N LYS A 271 9.20 -18.52 -11.44
CA LYS A 271 9.42 -18.28 -12.87
C LYS A 271 9.93 -16.86 -13.14
N LYS A 272 9.37 -15.86 -12.47
CA LYS A 272 9.80 -14.47 -12.63
C LYS A 272 11.20 -14.23 -12.06
N ILE A 273 11.52 -14.81 -10.90
CA ILE A 273 12.87 -14.68 -10.30
C ILE A 273 13.92 -15.36 -11.17
N ALA A 274 13.63 -16.55 -11.73
CA ALA A 274 14.50 -17.22 -12.69
C ALA A 274 14.71 -16.36 -13.95
N ALA A 275 13.64 -15.78 -14.51
CA ALA A 275 13.75 -14.89 -15.67
C ALA A 275 14.60 -13.63 -15.39
N ILE A 276 14.52 -13.08 -14.17
CA ILE A 276 15.39 -11.98 -13.73
C ILE A 276 16.84 -12.44 -13.66
N ALA A 277 17.10 -13.64 -13.11
CA ALA A 277 18.45 -14.22 -13.05
C ALA A 277 19.03 -14.41 -14.46
N ASP A 278 18.25 -14.97 -15.40
CA ASP A 278 18.64 -15.13 -16.81
C ASP A 278 18.96 -13.77 -17.45
N GLN A 279 18.19 -12.73 -17.14
CA GLN A 279 18.44 -11.39 -17.67
C GLN A 279 19.76 -10.80 -17.16
N ILE A 280 20.07 -11.00 -15.88
CA ILE A 280 21.36 -10.60 -15.29
C ILE A 280 22.49 -11.40 -15.94
N ASP A 281 22.28 -12.70 -16.17
CA ASP A 281 23.27 -13.61 -16.71
C ASP A 281 23.66 -13.35 -18.17
N LYS A 282 22.75 -12.77 -18.97
CA LYS A 282 23.01 -12.43 -20.39
C LYS A 282 24.22 -11.52 -20.60
N ASN A 283 24.58 -10.67 -19.63
CA ASN A 283 25.73 -9.76 -19.73
C ASN A 283 26.54 -9.73 -18.41
N PRO A 284 27.17 -10.85 -18.02
CA PRO A 284 27.69 -11.04 -16.66
C PRO A 284 28.91 -10.16 -16.37
N ASN A 285 29.67 -9.80 -17.42
CA ASN A 285 30.83 -8.92 -17.33
C ASN A 285 30.46 -7.43 -17.32
N GLN A 286 29.20 -7.10 -17.62
CA GLN A 286 28.69 -5.75 -17.51
C GLN A 286 28.05 -5.61 -16.13
N ALA A 287 26.93 -6.29 -15.84
CA ALA A 287 26.13 -6.03 -14.64
C ALA A 287 26.54 -6.84 -13.38
N ARG A 288 27.72 -6.56 -12.82
CA ARG A 288 28.24 -7.28 -11.63
C ARG A 288 27.63 -6.85 -10.30
N LEU A 289 27.04 -5.65 -10.20
CA LEU A 289 26.39 -5.15 -9.00
C LEU A 289 24.86 -5.18 -9.18
N VAL A 290 24.19 -6.10 -8.52
CA VAL A 290 22.73 -6.24 -8.54
C VAL A 290 22.16 -5.57 -7.29
N PHE A 291 21.62 -4.38 -7.43
CA PHE A 291 20.97 -3.65 -6.35
C PHE A 291 19.51 -4.06 -6.21
N VAL A 292 19.10 -4.40 -4.99
CA VAL A 292 17.72 -4.74 -4.64
C VAL A 292 17.19 -3.70 -3.66
N ALA A 293 16.24 -2.89 -4.11
CA ALA A 293 15.56 -1.90 -3.27
C ALA A 293 14.05 -2.12 -3.31
N GLY A 294 13.36 -1.49 -2.36
CA GLY A 294 11.93 -1.66 -2.17
C GLY A 294 11.54 -1.17 -0.80
N PRO A 295 10.27 -0.80 -0.60
CA PRO A 295 9.83 -0.21 0.64
C PRO A 295 9.73 -1.25 1.76
N SER A 296 9.42 -0.83 2.98
CA SER A 296 9.28 -1.72 4.14
C SER A 296 8.20 -2.78 3.88
N SER A 297 8.47 -4.01 4.31
CA SER A 297 7.60 -5.19 4.12
C SER A 297 7.35 -5.60 2.67
N SER A 298 8.24 -5.23 1.74
CA SER A 298 8.14 -5.68 0.34
C SER A 298 8.75 -7.06 0.07
N GLY A 299 9.40 -7.72 1.03
CA GLY A 299 9.98 -9.06 0.85
C GLY A 299 11.37 -9.09 0.20
N LYS A 300 12.12 -7.97 0.29
CA LYS A 300 13.47 -7.83 -0.30
C LYS A 300 14.42 -8.93 0.12
N THR A 301 14.47 -9.22 1.42
CA THR A 301 15.45 -10.16 1.99
C THR A 301 15.20 -11.57 1.45
N THR A 302 13.94 -12.00 1.40
CA THR A 302 13.59 -13.31 0.83
C THR A 302 13.81 -13.35 -0.68
N PHE A 303 13.41 -12.30 -1.42
CA PHE A 303 13.67 -12.21 -2.85
C PHE A 303 15.17 -12.31 -3.16
N MET A 304 16.03 -11.59 -2.43
CA MET A 304 17.47 -11.62 -2.61
C MET A 304 18.02 -13.04 -2.43
N LYS A 305 17.54 -13.78 -1.43
CA LYS A 305 17.95 -15.17 -1.19
C LYS A 305 17.46 -16.13 -2.28
N ARG A 306 16.27 -15.92 -2.84
CA ARG A 306 15.78 -16.70 -4.01
C ARG A 306 16.56 -16.38 -5.27
N LEU A 307 16.83 -15.10 -5.54
CA LEU A 307 17.65 -14.66 -6.66
C LEU A 307 19.08 -15.21 -6.56
N TYR A 308 19.65 -15.24 -5.36
CA TYR A 308 20.92 -15.91 -5.09
C TYR A 308 20.89 -17.35 -5.59
N VAL A 309 19.88 -18.14 -5.20
CA VAL A 309 19.76 -19.55 -5.62
C VAL A 309 19.70 -19.65 -7.14
N GLN A 310 18.89 -18.84 -7.82
CA GLN A 310 18.76 -18.87 -9.28
C GLN A 310 20.08 -18.51 -9.99
N LEU A 311 20.80 -17.49 -9.53
CA LEU A 311 22.13 -17.17 -10.07
C LEU A 311 23.15 -18.29 -9.80
N ARG A 312 23.07 -18.99 -8.67
CA ARG A 312 23.91 -20.17 -8.40
C ARG A 312 23.59 -21.33 -9.34
N VAL A 313 22.32 -21.55 -9.70
CA VAL A 313 21.90 -22.54 -10.71
C VAL A 313 22.53 -22.25 -12.08
N LEU A 314 22.64 -20.97 -12.43
CA LEU A 314 23.35 -20.51 -13.65
C LEU A 314 24.89 -20.60 -13.55
N GLY A 315 25.42 -21.22 -12.49
CA GLY A 315 26.86 -21.42 -12.30
C GLY A 315 27.63 -20.19 -11.84
N ARG A 316 26.95 -19.11 -11.43
CA ARG A 316 27.61 -17.88 -10.96
C ARG A 316 28.10 -18.01 -9.54
N LYS A 317 29.20 -17.32 -9.25
CA LYS A 317 29.60 -17.03 -7.88
C LYS A 317 28.87 -15.78 -7.42
N VAL A 318 28.13 -15.90 -6.32
CA VAL A 318 27.26 -14.83 -5.83
C VAL A 318 27.64 -14.49 -4.41
N ILE A 319 27.75 -13.20 -4.12
CA ILE A 319 28.05 -12.65 -2.80
C ILE A 319 26.98 -11.62 -2.46
N THR A 320 26.43 -11.72 -1.25
CA THR A 320 25.38 -10.81 -0.78
C THR A 320 25.97 -9.76 0.16
N LEU A 321 25.61 -8.50 -0.03
CA LEU A 321 25.98 -7.38 0.83
C LEU A 321 24.71 -6.66 1.29
N SER A 322 24.63 -6.33 2.57
CA SER A 322 23.57 -5.46 3.10
C SER A 322 24.10 -4.03 3.19
N LEU A 323 23.35 -3.06 2.69
CA LEU A 323 23.68 -1.64 2.85
C LEU A 323 23.61 -1.22 4.32
N ASP A 324 22.78 -1.87 5.13
CA ASP A 324 22.66 -1.58 6.56
C ASP A 324 23.99 -1.77 7.30
N ASN A 325 24.85 -2.68 6.83
CA ASN A 325 26.19 -2.86 7.38
C ASN A 325 27.09 -1.63 7.21
N TYR A 326 26.76 -0.74 6.28
CA TYR A 326 27.50 0.47 5.99
C TYR A 326 26.90 1.72 6.65
N PHE A 327 25.98 1.60 7.61
CA PHE A 327 25.57 2.76 8.39
C PHE A 327 26.74 3.40 9.15
N LYS A 328 26.73 4.72 9.28
CA LYS A 328 27.62 5.45 10.20
C LYS A 328 27.29 5.10 11.65
N ASP A 329 28.25 5.29 12.54
CA ASP A 329 28.01 5.04 13.96
C ASP A 329 26.94 6.01 14.48
N ARG A 330 26.14 5.53 15.43
CA ARG A 330 25.00 6.29 15.96
C ARG A 330 25.40 7.68 16.47
N ASP A 331 26.60 7.81 17.01
CA ASP A 331 27.15 9.08 17.50
C ASP A 331 27.42 10.08 16.36
N GLU A 332 27.72 9.60 15.15
CA GLU A 332 27.91 10.42 13.94
C GLU A 332 26.58 10.87 13.31
N LEU A 333 25.48 10.19 13.64
CA LEU A 333 24.15 10.45 13.08
C LEU A 333 23.27 11.34 13.98
N LYS A 334 23.79 11.72 15.15
CA LYS A 334 23.10 12.65 16.04
C LYS A 334 23.14 14.05 15.43
N ASP A 335 22.00 14.70 15.40
CA ASP A 335 21.92 16.14 15.13
C ASP A 335 22.46 16.95 16.33
N GLU A 336 22.52 18.27 16.19
CA GLU A 336 22.97 19.20 17.25
C GLU A 336 22.17 19.05 18.56
N THR A 337 20.97 18.45 18.51
CA THR A 337 20.11 18.20 19.66
C THR A 337 20.32 16.82 20.31
N GLY A 338 21.15 15.97 19.73
CA GLY A 338 21.48 14.64 20.20
C GLY A 338 20.38 13.58 20.02
N LYS A 339 19.27 13.92 19.33
CA LYS A 339 18.06 13.08 19.29
C LYS A 339 17.59 12.69 17.87
N GLY A 340 18.03 13.39 16.83
CA GLY A 340 17.53 13.23 15.46
C GLY A 340 18.22 12.17 14.59
N ILE A 341 18.36 10.91 15.05
CA ILE A 341 18.92 9.86 14.20
C ILE A 341 17.87 9.42 13.16
N ASN A 342 18.23 9.54 11.88
CA ASN A 342 17.40 9.10 10.76
C ASN A 342 18.19 8.18 9.82
N PHE A 343 18.03 6.87 9.99
CA PHE A 343 18.65 5.85 9.14
C PHE A 343 18.07 5.79 7.71
N GLU A 344 16.96 6.49 7.45
CA GLU A 344 16.30 6.47 6.14
C GLU A 344 16.96 7.46 5.14
N ILE A 345 17.92 8.29 5.57
CA ILE A 345 18.59 9.24 4.68
C ILE A 345 19.86 8.62 4.08
N LEU A 346 20.18 8.99 2.84
CA LEU A 346 21.36 8.46 2.16
C LEU A 346 22.66 8.76 2.95
N ASP A 347 22.76 9.94 3.55
CA ASP A 347 23.92 10.37 4.34
C ASP A 347 24.09 9.58 5.65
N ALA A 348 23.12 8.74 6.03
CA ALA A 348 23.29 7.82 7.13
C ALA A 348 24.26 6.69 6.79
N LEU A 349 24.50 6.44 5.50
CA LEU A 349 25.48 5.47 5.01
C LEU A 349 26.88 6.10 4.93
N ASP A 350 27.87 5.29 5.25
CA ASP A 350 29.28 5.53 4.98
C ASP A 350 29.56 5.25 3.50
N LEU A 351 29.17 6.20 2.64
CA LEU A 351 29.30 6.08 1.19
C LEU A 351 30.76 5.96 0.74
N THR A 352 31.69 6.54 1.51
CA THR A 352 33.13 6.44 1.26
C THR A 352 33.59 4.99 1.42
N LEU A 353 33.31 4.38 2.57
CA LEU A 353 33.67 2.98 2.84
C LEU A 353 32.97 2.02 1.86
N LEU A 354 31.68 2.24 1.58
CA LEU A 354 30.93 1.45 0.61
C LEU A 354 31.58 1.51 -0.78
N THR A 355 31.89 2.71 -1.27
CA THR A 355 32.49 2.91 -2.59
C THR A 355 33.87 2.26 -2.68
N GLU A 356 34.71 2.42 -1.66
CA GLU A 356 36.02 1.78 -1.59
C GLU A 356 35.88 0.26 -1.68
N HIS A 357 35.01 -0.34 -0.86
CA HIS A 357 34.79 -1.77 -0.83
C HIS A 357 34.29 -2.29 -2.18
N LEU A 358 33.31 -1.63 -2.80
CA LEU A 358 32.78 -2.03 -4.10
C LEU A 358 33.85 -1.94 -5.21
N GLN A 359 34.67 -0.89 -5.24
CA GLN A 359 35.76 -0.77 -6.22
C GLN A 359 36.85 -1.84 -6.02
N ARG A 360 37.20 -2.14 -4.76
CA ARG A 360 38.15 -3.21 -4.43
C ARG A 360 37.61 -4.57 -4.87
N LEU A 361 36.34 -4.86 -4.58
CA LEU A 361 35.67 -6.07 -5.01
C LEU A 361 35.58 -6.17 -6.53
N LEU A 362 35.20 -5.10 -7.23
CA LEU A 362 35.16 -5.11 -8.69
C LEU A 362 36.55 -5.33 -9.33
N SER A 363 37.62 -4.91 -8.66
CA SER A 363 39.02 -5.16 -9.07
C SER A 363 39.60 -6.49 -8.57
N GLY A 364 38.81 -7.36 -7.94
CA GLY A 364 39.23 -8.68 -7.45
C GLY A 364 40.08 -8.66 -6.18
N LYS A 365 40.11 -7.53 -5.47
CA LYS A 365 40.80 -7.40 -4.19
C LYS A 365 39.91 -7.89 -3.04
N THR A 366 40.55 -8.38 -1.98
CA THR A 366 39.87 -8.81 -0.76
C THR A 366 39.35 -7.61 0.03
N VAL A 367 38.17 -7.72 0.61
CA VAL A 367 37.58 -6.76 1.57
C VAL A 367 36.98 -7.53 2.75
N THR A 368 36.88 -6.87 3.91
CA THR A 368 36.18 -7.41 5.08
C THR A 368 35.06 -6.43 5.41
N PRO A 369 33.82 -6.66 4.91
CA PRO A 369 32.73 -5.76 5.19
C PRO A 369 32.44 -5.70 6.69
N PRO A 370 32.10 -4.52 7.24
CA PRO A 370 31.64 -4.42 8.61
C PRO A 370 30.31 -5.17 8.80
N VAL A 371 29.93 -5.37 10.06
CA VAL A 371 28.56 -5.71 10.44
C VAL A 371 28.04 -4.55 11.29
N TYR A 372 26.86 -4.02 10.99
CA TYR A 372 26.27 -2.98 11.84
C TYR A 372 25.50 -3.61 12.98
N ASN A 373 25.94 -3.36 14.21
CA ASN A 373 25.25 -3.86 15.39
C ASN A 373 24.25 -2.81 15.88
N PHE A 374 22.97 -3.02 15.59
CA PHE A 374 21.88 -2.10 15.97
C PHE A 374 21.67 -1.96 17.49
N LEU A 375 22.07 -2.96 18.29
CA LEU A 375 21.94 -2.89 19.76
C LEU A 375 22.90 -1.86 20.35
N ILE A 376 24.16 -1.86 19.89
CA ILE A 376 25.18 -0.90 20.34
C ILE A 376 25.25 0.36 19.46
N GLY A 377 24.64 0.32 18.27
CA GLY A 377 24.60 1.43 17.31
C GLY A 377 25.94 1.74 16.66
N ARG A 378 26.77 0.74 16.37
CA ARG A 378 28.11 0.93 15.76
C ARG A 378 28.44 -0.17 14.75
N LYS A 379 29.31 0.17 13.79
CA LYS A 379 29.99 -0.79 12.92
C LYS A 379 30.95 -1.63 13.77
N VAL A 380 30.85 -2.95 13.67
CA VAL A 380 31.84 -3.89 14.20
C VAL A 380 32.60 -4.54 13.06
N ALA A 381 33.85 -4.93 13.31
CA ALA A 381 34.64 -5.64 12.32
C ALA A 381 33.91 -6.92 11.88
N GLY A 382 33.80 -7.12 10.56
CA GLY A 382 33.29 -8.37 10.01
C GLY A 382 34.24 -9.53 10.33
N GLN A 383 33.68 -10.74 10.34
CA GLN A 383 34.44 -11.96 10.60
C GLN A 383 34.85 -12.70 9.32
N THR A 384 34.39 -12.23 8.16
CA THR A 384 34.55 -12.94 6.88
C THR A 384 35.21 -12.05 5.85
N GLU A 385 36.38 -12.50 5.38
CA GLU A 385 37.03 -11.91 4.21
C GLU A 385 36.29 -12.32 2.94
N ILE A 386 36.01 -11.33 2.10
CA ILE A 386 35.35 -11.52 0.82
C ILE A 386 36.38 -11.34 -0.27
N LYS A 387 36.68 -12.43 -0.99
CA LYS A 387 37.49 -12.42 -2.20
C LYS A 387 36.64 -12.73 -3.41
N SER A 388 36.73 -11.86 -4.40
CA SER A 388 35.98 -11.97 -5.65
C SER A 388 36.90 -12.10 -6.85
N ASP A 389 36.33 -12.62 -7.92
CA ASP A 389 36.92 -12.73 -9.24
C ASP A 389 36.02 -11.98 -10.23
N LYS A 390 36.45 -11.92 -11.50
CA LYS A 390 35.72 -11.23 -12.57
C LYS A 390 34.31 -11.78 -12.81
N ASP A 391 34.05 -13.03 -12.42
CA ASP A 391 32.78 -13.73 -12.64
C ASP A 391 31.84 -13.67 -11.42
N THR A 392 32.28 -13.00 -10.34
CA THR A 392 31.49 -12.81 -9.12
C THR A 392 30.44 -11.72 -9.31
N ILE A 393 29.19 -12.05 -9.01
CA ILE A 393 28.04 -11.14 -8.92
C ILE A 393 27.80 -10.76 -7.45
N PHE A 394 27.55 -9.48 -7.19
CA PHE A 394 27.22 -8.95 -5.88
C PHE A 394 25.76 -8.55 -5.82
N ILE A 395 24.96 -9.21 -4.96
CA ILE A 395 23.61 -8.74 -4.68
C ILE A 395 23.67 -7.81 -3.47
N ILE A 396 23.28 -6.55 -3.65
CA ILE A 396 23.36 -5.49 -2.66
C ILE A 396 21.95 -5.06 -2.31
N GLU A 397 21.51 -5.32 -1.08
CA GLU A 397 20.15 -4.98 -0.64
C GLU A 397 20.14 -3.76 0.28
N GLY A 398 19.12 -2.92 0.11
CA GLY A 398 18.81 -1.83 1.03
C GLY A 398 17.93 -0.76 0.38
N ILE A 399 17.31 0.08 1.20
CA ILE A 399 16.30 1.05 0.72
C ILE A 399 16.84 2.03 -0.33
N HIS A 400 18.15 2.34 -0.28
CA HIS A 400 18.80 3.26 -1.21
C HIS A 400 19.40 2.59 -2.46
N GLY A 401 19.23 1.27 -2.65
CA GLY A 401 19.90 0.52 -3.73
C GLY A 401 19.68 1.09 -5.14
N ILE A 402 18.55 1.77 -5.35
CA ILE A 402 18.20 2.39 -6.64
C ILE A 402 18.45 3.91 -6.70
N ASN A 403 18.96 4.49 -5.63
CA ASN A 403 19.31 5.91 -5.60
C ASN A 403 20.57 6.15 -6.46
N PRO A 404 20.52 7.04 -7.48
CA PRO A 404 21.68 7.30 -8.34
C PRO A 404 22.89 7.84 -7.55
N ASN A 405 22.66 8.51 -6.42
CA ASN A 405 23.69 9.08 -5.58
C ASN A 405 24.35 8.05 -4.64
N LEU A 406 23.89 6.80 -4.62
CA LEU A 406 24.49 5.74 -3.77
C LEU A 406 25.91 5.39 -4.22
N THR A 407 26.14 5.32 -5.53
CA THR A 407 27.42 4.90 -6.13
C THR A 407 27.78 5.73 -7.36
N PRO A 408 27.94 7.06 -7.26
CA PRO A 408 28.12 7.93 -8.43
C PRO A 408 29.40 7.60 -9.22
N MET A 409 30.42 7.05 -8.56
CA MET A 409 31.72 6.72 -9.16
C MET A 409 31.75 5.37 -9.89
N ILE A 410 30.67 4.58 -9.84
CA ILE A 410 30.58 3.29 -10.52
C ILE A 410 29.77 3.48 -11.80
N GLU A 411 30.28 2.97 -12.92
CA GLU A 411 29.62 3.08 -14.23
C GLU A 411 28.26 2.39 -14.24
N ASP A 412 27.28 2.95 -14.94
CA ASP A 412 25.90 2.43 -14.91
C ASP A 412 25.79 1.03 -15.51
N ARG A 413 26.59 0.71 -16.53
CA ARG A 413 26.69 -0.64 -17.10
C ARG A 413 27.09 -1.71 -16.09
N GLN A 414 27.70 -1.31 -14.96
CA GLN A 414 28.08 -2.20 -13.88
C GLN A 414 26.95 -2.54 -12.91
N LYS A 415 25.78 -1.91 -13.10
CA LYS A 415 24.67 -1.93 -12.16
C LYS A 415 23.44 -2.58 -12.80
N PHE A 416 22.77 -3.41 -12.04
CA PHE A 416 21.43 -3.89 -12.33
C PHE A 416 20.54 -3.60 -11.14
N ARG A 417 19.54 -2.75 -11.33
CA ARG A 417 18.67 -2.23 -10.27
C ARG A 417 17.33 -2.94 -10.33
N ILE A 418 16.96 -3.57 -9.24
CA ILE A 418 15.69 -4.26 -9.03
C ILE A 418 14.90 -3.47 -8.00
N TYR A 419 13.69 -3.06 -8.37
CA TYR A 419 12.72 -2.49 -7.43
C TYR A 419 11.64 -3.52 -7.09
N ILE A 420 11.40 -3.75 -5.81
CA ILE A 420 10.41 -4.74 -5.34
C ILE A 420 9.26 -4.02 -4.65
N SER A 421 8.03 -4.37 -5.03
CA SER A 421 6.82 -3.87 -4.36
C SER A 421 5.71 -4.93 -4.41
N PRO A 422 4.93 -5.14 -3.33
CA PRO A 422 3.80 -6.04 -3.35
C PRO A 422 2.56 -5.33 -3.91
N LEU A 423 2.39 -5.40 -5.22
CA LEU A 423 1.29 -4.78 -5.96
C LEU A 423 0.17 -5.81 -6.13
N THR A 424 -0.69 -5.94 -5.12
CA THR A 424 -1.85 -6.84 -5.24
C THR A 424 -2.77 -6.40 -6.37
N HIS A 425 -3.29 -7.37 -7.13
CA HIS A 425 -4.26 -7.16 -8.19
C HIS A 425 -5.70 -7.41 -7.74
N LEU A 426 -5.90 -7.90 -6.50
CA LEU A 426 -7.23 -8.13 -5.97
C LEU A 426 -7.91 -6.80 -5.64
N ASN A 427 -9.20 -6.72 -5.95
CA ASN A 427 -10.10 -5.68 -5.48
C ASN A 427 -11.16 -6.25 -4.53
N PHE A 428 -11.89 -5.39 -3.84
CA PHE A 428 -13.14 -5.78 -3.19
C PHE A 428 -14.27 -5.91 -4.22
N ASP A 429 -14.39 -4.91 -5.08
CA ASP A 429 -15.31 -4.86 -6.22
C ASP A 429 -14.71 -3.98 -7.34
N ASP A 430 -15.43 -3.70 -8.41
CA ASP A 430 -14.92 -2.94 -9.56
C ASP A 430 -14.42 -1.54 -9.21
N THR A 431 -14.94 -0.93 -8.15
CA THR A 431 -14.65 0.46 -7.78
C THR A 431 -13.83 0.60 -6.50
N ASN A 432 -13.73 -0.48 -5.71
CA ASN A 432 -13.06 -0.50 -4.42
C ASN A 432 -11.81 -1.39 -4.49
N ARG A 433 -10.67 -0.77 -4.80
CA ARG A 433 -9.37 -1.44 -4.84
C ARG A 433 -8.81 -1.76 -3.45
N ILE A 434 -7.95 -2.78 -3.37
CA ILE A 434 -7.14 -3.04 -2.17
C ILE A 434 -5.85 -2.21 -2.24
N PRO A 435 -5.57 -1.31 -1.27
CA PRO A 435 -4.32 -0.56 -1.28
C PRO A 435 -3.10 -1.44 -1.00
N THR A 436 -2.08 -1.31 -1.86
CA THR A 436 -0.71 -1.81 -1.58
C THR A 436 -0.21 -1.35 -0.21
N HIS A 437 -0.57 -0.12 0.17
CA HIS A 437 -0.29 0.45 1.47
C HIS A 437 -0.78 -0.44 2.63
N ASP A 438 -2.03 -0.89 2.58
CA ASP A 438 -2.66 -1.71 3.62
C ASP A 438 -2.05 -3.12 3.65
N THR A 439 -1.83 -3.71 2.47
CA THR A 439 -1.15 -5.02 2.35
C THR A 439 0.22 -4.99 3.04
N ARG A 440 0.99 -3.92 2.83
CA ARG A 440 2.31 -3.74 3.45
C ARG A 440 2.24 -3.47 4.95
N LEU A 441 1.26 -2.70 5.41
CA LEU A 441 1.03 -2.45 6.82
C LEU A 441 0.66 -3.76 7.55
N ILE A 442 -0.22 -4.58 6.98
CA ILE A 442 -0.59 -5.90 7.53
C ILE A 442 0.63 -6.81 7.61
N ARG A 443 1.40 -6.94 6.52
CA ARG A 443 2.68 -7.67 6.52
C ARG A 443 3.58 -7.20 7.66
N ARG A 444 3.69 -5.88 7.84
CA ARG A 444 4.54 -5.30 8.88
C ARG A 444 4.05 -5.61 10.28
N ILE A 445 2.75 -5.45 10.56
CA ILE A 445 2.15 -5.76 11.86
C ILE A 445 2.44 -7.21 12.25
N VAL A 446 2.23 -8.16 11.32
CA VAL A 446 2.50 -9.58 11.56
C VAL A 446 3.97 -9.84 11.87
N ARG A 447 4.89 -9.30 11.06
CA ARG A 447 6.34 -9.47 11.26
C ARG A 447 6.82 -8.82 12.55
N ASP A 448 6.40 -7.58 12.80
CA ASP A 448 6.91 -6.78 13.92
C ASP A 448 6.42 -7.37 15.26
N ALA A 449 5.17 -7.83 15.33
CA ALA A 449 4.63 -8.56 16.48
C ALA A 449 5.32 -9.92 16.71
N LYS A 450 5.75 -10.60 15.63
CA LYS A 450 6.36 -11.93 15.73
C LYS A 450 7.86 -11.91 16.00
N TYR A 451 8.61 -11.00 15.38
CA TYR A 451 10.08 -11.03 15.36
C TYR A 451 10.76 -9.81 15.96
N ARG A 452 10.06 -8.69 16.12
CA ARG A 452 10.68 -7.42 16.56
C ARG A 452 10.18 -6.92 17.91
N GLY A 453 9.15 -7.55 18.47
CA GLY A 453 8.60 -7.20 19.78
C GLY A 453 7.77 -5.92 19.80
N TYR A 454 7.41 -5.36 18.64
CA TYR A 454 6.51 -4.21 18.58
C TYR A 454 5.05 -4.68 18.56
N SER A 455 4.21 -3.99 19.32
CA SER A 455 2.76 -4.13 19.23
C SER A 455 2.21 -3.58 17.89
N ALA A 456 0.97 -3.95 17.56
CA ALA A 456 0.27 -3.37 16.42
C ALA A 456 0.08 -1.85 16.58
N ALA A 457 -0.18 -1.37 17.79
CA ALA A 457 -0.32 0.06 18.08
C ALA A 457 0.98 0.83 17.76
N GLU A 458 2.13 0.36 18.25
CA GLU A 458 3.42 0.97 17.95
C GLU A 458 3.73 0.95 16.45
N THR A 459 3.40 -0.16 15.77
CA THR A 459 3.60 -0.31 14.33
C THR A 459 2.77 0.67 13.52
N ILE A 460 1.48 0.82 13.86
CA ILE A 460 0.57 1.79 13.24
C ILE A 460 1.06 3.22 13.50
N HIS A 461 1.44 3.52 14.75
CA HIS A 461 1.93 4.84 15.12
C HIS A 461 3.17 5.28 14.32
N MET A 462 4.14 4.37 14.12
CA MET A 462 5.36 4.68 13.36
C MET A 462 5.17 4.66 11.85
N TRP A 463 4.05 4.13 11.35
CA TRP A 463 3.87 3.81 9.94
C TRP A 463 3.99 5.03 9.04
N LYS A 464 3.35 6.15 9.41
CA LYS A 464 3.45 7.42 8.68
C LYS A 464 4.90 7.89 8.49
N LYS A 465 5.73 7.77 9.55
CA LYS A 465 7.15 8.16 9.47
C LYS A 465 7.89 7.30 8.45
N VAL A 466 7.61 6.00 8.44
CA VAL A 466 8.25 5.06 7.50
C VAL A 466 7.82 5.36 6.07
N VAL A 467 6.53 5.48 5.80
CA VAL A 467 6.01 5.81 4.45
C VAL A 467 6.56 7.16 3.98
N GLY A 468 6.70 8.14 4.87
CA GLY A 468 7.34 9.43 4.57
C GLY A 468 8.80 9.29 4.12
N GLY A 469 9.59 8.44 4.78
CA GLY A 469 10.95 8.10 4.36
C GLY A 469 10.98 7.42 3.00
N GLU A 470 10.11 6.43 2.78
CA GLU A 470 10.01 5.70 1.51
C GLU A 470 9.65 6.61 0.34
N LYS A 471 8.68 7.52 0.52
CA LYS A 471 8.32 8.51 -0.49
C LYS A 471 9.52 9.33 -0.93
N LYS A 472 10.33 9.81 0.04
CA LYS A 472 11.48 10.67 -0.25
C LYS A 472 12.64 9.92 -0.88
N TYR A 473 12.92 8.70 -0.44
CA TYR A 473 14.19 8.02 -0.72
C TYR A 473 14.08 6.76 -1.57
N ILE A 474 12.88 6.23 -1.79
CA ILE A 474 12.64 5.02 -2.58
C ILE A 474 11.76 5.33 -3.78
N PHE A 475 10.54 5.84 -3.55
CA PHE A 475 9.57 6.06 -4.64
C PHE A 475 10.05 7.15 -5.62
N THR A 476 10.76 8.18 -5.13
CA THR A 476 11.44 9.18 -5.98
C THR A 476 12.34 8.55 -7.05
N TYR A 477 12.97 7.41 -6.75
CA TYR A 477 13.97 6.79 -7.61
C TYR A 477 13.51 5.49 -8.28
N GLN A 478 12.25 5.07 -8.11
CA GLN A 478 11.76 3.79 -8.66
C GLN A 478 11.93 3.69 -10.18
N GLY A 479 11.81 4.80 -10.92
CA GLY A 479 12.04 4.84 -12.38
C GLY A 479 13.47 4.46 -12.83
N GLN A 480 14.44 4.53 -11.91
CA GLN A 480 15.84 4.15 -12.14
C GLN A 480 16.05 2.62 -12.17
N ALA A 481 15.06 1.83 -11.75
CA ALA A 481 15.17 0.38 -11.78
C ALA A 481 15.25 -0.15 -13.21
N ASN A 482 16.13 -1.13 -13.45
CA ASN A 482 16.18 -1.87 -14.70
C ASN A 482 14.99 -2.83 -14.82
N ILE A 483 14.57 -3.40 -13.70
CA ILE A 483 13.38 -4.25 -13.60
C ILE A 483 12.65 -3.98 -12.30
N MET A 484 11.34 -4.16 -12.33
CA MET A 484 10.52 -4.15 -11.13
C MET A 484 9.93 -5.55 -10.91
N PHE A 485 9.77 -5.93 -9.65
CA PHE A 485 9.27 -7.24 -9.25
C PHE A 485 8.07 -7.08 -8.33
N ASN A 486 6.94 -7.65 -8.75
CA ASN A 486 5.75 -7.72 -7.92
C ASN A 486 5.90 -8.87 -6.91
N SER A 487 6.08 -8.52 -5.63
CA SER A 487 6.22 -9.51 -4.55
C SER A 487 4.91 -9.90 -3.89
N SER A 488 3.77 -9.45 -4.43
CA SER A 488 2.47 -9.88 -3.95
C SER A 488 2.21 -11.34 -4.29
N LEU A 489 1.52 -12.04 -3.41
CA LEU A 489 0.98 -13.37 -3.62
C LEU A 489 -0.52 -13.26 -3.42
N VAL A 490 -1.33 -13.74 -4.38
CA VAL A 490 -2.78 -13.48 -4.39
C VAL A 490 -3.48 -13.91 -3.10
N TYR A 491 -3.00 -14.97 -2.47
CA TYR A 491 -3.58 -15.56 -1.26
C TYR A 491 -3.06 -14.94 0.05
N GLU A 492 -2.12 -13.98 -0.02
CA GLU A 492 -1.35 -13.55 1.15
C GLU A 492 -2.21 -12.96 2.27
N ILE A 493 -3.29 -12.24 1.93
CA ILE A 493 -4.15 -11.62 2.94
C ILE A 493 -4.87 -12.69 3.76
N GLY A 494 -5.35 -13.77 3.13
CA GLY A 494 -5.97 -14.89 3.85
C GLY A 494 -4.98 -15.60 4.78
N ALA A 495 -3.73 -15.77 4.34
CA ALA A 495 -2.66 -16.37 5.17
C ALA A 495 -2.18 -15.45 6.31
N LEU A 496 -2.22 -14.14 6.11
CA LEU A 496 -1.86 -13.12 7.11
C LEU A 496 -3.01 -12.81 8.08
N LYS A 497 -4.27 -13.11 7.71
CA LYS A 497 -5.47 -12.71 8.47
C LYS A 497 -5.39 -13.10 9.94
N THR A 498 -5.20 -14.39 10.24
CA THR A 498 -5.21 -14.88 11.62
C THR A 498 -4.15 -14.20 12.51
N PRO A 499 -2.85 -14.17 12.14
CA PRO A 499 -1.87 -13.48 12.98
C PRO A 499 -2.09 -11.95 13.01
N ALA A 500 -2.59 -11.34 11.93
CA ALA A 500 -2.88 -9.91 11.90
C ALA A 500 -4.03 -9.54 12.85
N GLU A 501 -5.14 -10.28 12.82
CA GLU A 501 -6.28 -10.05 13.72
C GLU A 501 -5.88 -10.22 15.19
N LEU A 502 -5.07 -11.24 15.51
CA LEU A 502 -4.57 -11.45 16.87
C LEU A 502 -3.70 -10.30 17.37
N ALA A 503 -2.95 -9.64 16.49
CA ALA A 503 -2.16 -8.47 16.82
C ALA A 503 -3.02 -7.20 16.95
N LEU A 504 -3.95 -6.99 16.01
CA LEU A 504 -4.82 -5.82 15.94
C LEU A 504 -5.84 -5.78 17.10
N LYS A 505 -6.44 -6.92 17.47
CA LYS A 505 -7.40 -7.02 18.60
C LYS A 505 -6.77 -6.70 19.97
N LYS A 506 -5.44 -6.62 20.06
CA LYS A 506 -4.72 -6.21 21.28
C LYS A 506 -4.54 -4.70 21.39
N VAL A 507 -4.86 -3.92 20.36
CA VAL A 507 -4.78 -2.47 20.42
C VAL A 507 -5.87 -1.95 21.37
N PRO A 508 -5.52 -1.22 22.45
CA PRO A 508 -6.52 -0.68 23.38
C PRO A 508 -7.45 0.32 22.69
N ILE A 509 -8.74 0.32 23.05
CA ILE A 509 -9.76 1.22 22.47
C ILE A 509 -9.40 2.70 22.62
N ASN A 510 -8.76 3.06 23.72
CA ASN A 510 -8.33 4.43 24.02
C ASN A 510 -6.97 4.81 23.41
N ASP A 511 -6.34 3.92 22.64
CA ASP A 511 -5.09 4.23 21.93
C ASP A 511 -5.38 5.03 20.65
N LYS A 512 -4.54 6.01 20.32
CA LYS A 512 -4.68 6.83 19.10
C LYS A 512 -4.62 6.02 17.81
N SER A 513 -4.07 4.81 17.87
CA SER A 513 -3.94 3.87 16.75
C SER A 513 -5.20 3.02 16.56
N TYR A 514 -6.12 3.02 17.52
CA TYR A 514 -7.31 2.17 17.51
C TYR A 514 -8.23 2.38 16.30
N PRO A 515 -8.55 3.62 15.85
CA PRO A 515 -9.39 3.80 14.66
C PRO A 515 -8.82 3.13 13.41
N GLU A 516 -7.49 3.14 13.24
CA GLU A 516 -6.82 2.49 12.12
C GLU A 516 -6.72 0.97 12.33
N ALA A 517 -6.59 0.50 13.57
CA ALA A 517 -6.63 -0.93 13.88
C ALA A 517 -8.00 -1.55 13.60
N ASP A 518 -9.08 -0.87 14.00
CA ASP A 518 -10.46 -1.29 13.71
C ASP A 518 -10.74 -1.30 12.21
N ARG A 519 -10.31 -0.26 11.48
CA ARG A 519 -10.38 -0.22 10.02
C ARG A 519 -9.70 -1.42 9.36
N LEU A 520 -8.50 -1.79 9.84
CA LEU A 520 -7.78 -2.96 9.33
C LEU A 520 -8.49 -4.27 9.68
N LEU A 521 -9.12 -4.37 10.85
CA LEU A 521 -9.98 -5.52 11.20
C LEU A 521 -11.19 -5.61 10.27
N TYR A 522 -11.84 -4.49 9.97
CA TYR A 522 -12.92 -4.43 9.00
C TYR A 522 -12.46 -4.82 7.59
N PHE A 523 -11.30 -4.33 7.15
CA PHE A 523 -10.65 -4.75 5.91
C PHE A 523 -10.45 -6.28 5.87
N LEU A 524 -9.89 -6.86 6.93
CA LEU A 524 -9.64 -8.30 7.04
C LEU A 524 -10.93 -9.13 7.10
N SER A 525 -12.05 -8.55 7.54
CA SER A 525 -13.34 -9.25 7.66
C SER A 525 -13.88 -9.78 6.32
N TYR A 526 -13.44 -9.20 5.20
CA TYR A 526 -13.81 -9.61 3.84
C TYR A 526 -12.97 -10.76 3.28
N PHE A 527 -12.05 -11.31 4.07
CA PHE A 527 -11.21 -12.45 3.68
C PHE A 527 -11.47 -13.64 4.59
N LEU A 528 -11.46 -14.84 4.03
CA LEU A 528 -11.40 -16.09 4.78
C LEU A 528 -9.93 -16.40 5.17
N PRO A 529 -9.71 -17.00 6.35
CA PRO A 529 -8.37 -17.43 6.74
C PRO A 529 -7.89 -18.58 5.84
N ILE A 530 -6.59 -18.58 5.55
CA ILE A 530 -5.92 -19.63 4.78
C ILE A 530 -4.84 -20.27 5.65
N GLU A 531 -4.85 -21.59 5.73
CA GLU A 531 -3.86 -22.34 6.50
C GLU A 531 -2.47 -22.27 5.86
N ASN A 532 -1.44 -22.27 6.71
CA ASN A 532 -0.07 -21.96 6.31
C ASN A 532 0.77 -23.19 5.94
N ASP A 533 0.17 -24.37 5.83
CA ASP A 533 0.92 -25.63 5.70
C ASP A 533 1.36 -25.92 4.26
N GLU A 534 0.57 -25.53 3.27
CA GLU A 534 0.92 -25.72 1.85
C GLU A 534 1.84 -24.62 1.29
N ILE A 535 2.07 -23.55 2.06
CA ILE A 535 2.95 -22.46 1.65
C ILE A 535 4.40 -22.97 1.62
N PRO A 536 5.16 -22.85 0.51
CA PRO A 536 6.52 -23.34 0.46
C PRO A 536 7.44 -22.69 1.51
N PRO A 537 8.45 -23.41 2.04
CA PRO A 537 9.40 -22.83 3.00
C PRO A 537 10.30 -21.75 2.37
N THR A 538 10.35 -21.68 1.03
CA THR A 538 11.06 -20.65 0.25
C THR A 538 10.20 -19.45 -0.14
N SER A 539 8.89 -19.47 0.17
CA SER A 539 7.96 -18.38 -0.16
C SER A 539 8.40 -17.05 0.47
N ILE A 540 8.20 -15.95 -0.25
CA ILE A 540 8.39 -14.59 0.29
C ILE A 540 7.55 -14.36 1.55
N LEU A 541 6.39 -15.01 1.64
CA LEU A 541 5.51 -14.83 2.79
C LEU A 541 6.12 -15.36 4.09
N ARG A 542 7.06 -16.32 4.01
CA ARG A 542 7.72 -16.93 5.18
C ARG A 542 8.56 -15.95 5.98
N GLU A 543 8.95 -14.81 5.40
CA GLU A 543 9.54 -13.66 6.11
C GLU A 543 8.60 -13.12 7.20
N PHE A 544 7.29 -13.18 6.96
CA PHE A 544 6.26 -12.61 7.82
C PHE A 544 5.63 -13.68 8.72
N ILE A 545 5.25 -14.83 8.15
CA ILE A 545 4.51 -15.88 8.86
C ILE A 545 5.40 -16.98 9.47
N GLY A 546 6.70 -17.04 9.14
CA GLY A 546 7.65 -18.04 9.65
C GLY A 546 7.58 -19.42 8.98
N LYS A 547 8.37 -20.38 9.49
CA LYS A 547 8.69 -21.68 8.84
C LYS A 547 9.50 -21.55 7.54
N SER A 548 10.36 -20.54 7.46
CA SER A 548 11.27 -20.33 6.32
C SER A 548 12.41 -21.34 6.32
N SER A 549 12.82 -21.83 5.14
CA SER A 549 14.09 -22.56 4.98
C SER A 549 15.30 -21.62 4.90
N PHE A 550 15.07 -20.33 4.66
CA PHE A 550 16.11 -19.31 4.73
C PHE A 550 16.30 -18.79 6.16
N VAL A 551 17.57 -18.58 6.54
CA VAL A 551 17.97 -17.89 7.78
C VAL A 551 18.03 -16.39 7.51
N TYR A 552 17.39 -15.57 8.36
CA TYR A 552 17.30 -14.11 8.18
C TYR A 552 18.33 -13.36 9.01
#